data_AF-A0A3C0GH91-F1
#
_entry.id   AF-A0A3C0GH91-F1
#
_cell.length_a   1.000
_cell.length_b   1.000
_cell.length_c   1.000
_cell.angle_alpha   90.00
_cell.angle_beta   90.00
_cell.angle_gamma   90.00
#
_symmetry.space_group_name_H-M   'P 1'
#
loop_
_entity.id
_entity.type
_entity.pdbx_description
1 polymer ?
#
loop_
_entity_poly.entity_id
_entity_poly.type
_entity_poly.pdbx_seq_one_letter_code
_entity_poly.pdbx_strand_id
1 'polypeptide(L)'
;MNYNWNVYKVFKNGNRAKAPITTFESTEEDVQTYFEHIIKKRFSSKLLKSEFKIVRSDLPQDTNTVSEEEKFSKEKNRVLARIVKRKNIQHKYGISTSLVYCSESNWRWQWAAIETGTSKFIEGLSELFDSYSGAQAWMQEQISTLQ
;
A
#
# COMPACT_ATOMS: atom_id res chain seq x y z
N MET A 1 -10.29 -13.95 33.66
CA MET A 1 -10.92 -12.62 33.47
C MET A 1 -11.56 -12.60 32.10
N ASN A 2 -12.78 -12.07 31.95
CA ASN A 2 -13.43 -12.01 30.63
C ASN A 2 -13.05 -10.71 29.92
N TYR A 3 -12.80 -10.82 28.62
CA TYR A 3 -12.50 -9.70 27.73
C TYR A 3 -13.43 -9.72 26.52
N ASN A 4 -13.59 -8.56 25.92
CA ASN A 4 -14.20 -8.43 24.61
C ASN A 4 -13.15 -8.73 23.53
N TRP A 5 -13.54 -9.53 22.54
CA TRP A 5 -12.68 -9.97 21.45
C TRP A 5 -13.28 -9.56 20.11
N ASN A 6 -12.47 -8.93 19.28
CA ASN A 6 -12.79 -8.56 17.91
C ASN A 6 -12.29 -9.64 16.95
N VAL A 7 -13.15 -10.12 16.07
CA VAL A 7 -12.77 -11.02 14.98
C VAL A 7 -12.69 -10.23 13.69
N TYR A 8 -11.55 -10.30 13.01
CA TYR A 8 -11.37 -9.70 11.70
C TYR A 8 -11.15 -10.76 10.64
N LYS A 9 -11.73 -10.55 9.46
CA LYS A 9 -11.37 -11.30 8.27
C LYS A 9 -9.98 -10.87 7.79
N VAL A 10 -9.12 -11.82 7.44
CA VAL A 10 -7.83 -11.58 6.79
C VAL A 10 -7.99 -11.77 5.28
N PHE A 11 -7.46 -10.84 4.50
CA PHE A 11 -7.44 -10.91 3.04
C PHE A 11 -6.14 -11.58 2.55
N LYS A 12 -6.10 -11.99 1.28
CA LYS A 12 -4.94 -12.67 0.67
C LYS A 12 -3.64 -11.87 0.73
N ASN A 13 -3.72 -10.55 0.87
CA ASN A 13 -2.57 -9.66 1.04
C ASN A 13 -2.07 -9.59 2.50
N GLY A 14 -2.58 -10.43 3.41
CA GLY A 14 -2.24 -10.43 4.83
C GLY A 14 -2.92 -9.34 5.65
N ASN A 15 -3.60 -8.38 5.01
CA ASN A 15 -4.29 -7.31 5.71
C ASN A 15 -5.63 -7.78 6.29
N ARG A 16 -5.96 -7.30 7.48
CA ARG A 16 -7.27 -7.52 8.09
C ARG A 16 -8.32 -6.53 7.56
N ALA A 17 -9.59 -6.89 7.65
CA ALA A 17 -10.70 -5.95 7.46
C ALA A 17 -10.62 -4.81 8.49
N LYS A 18 -11.03 -3.60 8.08
CA LYS A 18 -11.02 -2.41 8.95
C LYS A 18 -11.96 -2.59 10.15
N ALA A 19 -13.17 -3.06 9.90
CA ALA A 19 -14.17 -3.37 10.92
C ALA A 19 -14.14 -4.86 11.29
N PRO A 20 -14.37 -5.20 12.57
CA PRO A 20 -14.56 -6.58 12.96
C PRO A 20 -15.82 -7.14 12.29
N ILE A 21 -15.77 -8.41 11.90
CA ILE A 21 -16.93 -9.12 11.35
C ILE A 21 -17.91 -9.54 12.45
N THR A 22 -17.39 -9.73 13.67
CA THR A 22 -18.16 -10.04 14.87
C THR A 22 -17.29 -9.75 16.09
N THR A 23 -17.95 -9.59 17.23
CA THR A 23 -17.32 -9.49 18.54
C THR A 23 -17.92 -10.53 19.48
N PHE A 24 -17.18 -10.96 20.49
CA PHE A 24 -17.68 -11.85 21.53
C PHE A 24 -16.89 -11.72 22.84
N GLU A 25 -17.46 -12.17 23.94
CA GLU A 25 -16.81 -12.20 25.25
C GLU A 25 -16.25 -13.59 25.55
N SER A 26 -15.02 -13.64 26.03
CA SER A 26 -14.35 -14.88 26.45
C SER A 26 -13.18 -14.60 27.38
N THR A 27 -12.76 -15.62 28.11
CA THR A 27 -11.44 -15.70 28.75
C THR A 27 -10.33 -15.79 27.70
N GLU A 28 -9.10 -15.51 28.11
CA GLU A 28 -7.92 -15.58 27.24
C GLU A 28 -7.53 -17.02 26.90
N GLU A 29 -7.80 -17.93 27.81
CA GLU A 29 -7.54 -19.37 27.66
C GLU A 29 -8.53 -20.03 26.68
N ASP A 30 -9.79 -19.61 26.67
CA ASP A 30 -10.84 -20.26 25.90
C ASP A 30 -11.17 -19.57 24.57
N VAL A 31 -10.60 -18.38 24.31
CA VAL A 31 -10.96 -17.53 23.16
C VAL A 31 -10.95 -18.28 21.83
N GLN A 32 -9.93 -19.09 21.59
CA GLN A 32 -9.76 -19.81 20.33
C GLN A 32 -10.80 -20.93 20.20
N THR A 33 -11.01 -21.69 21.27
CA THR A 33 -11.98 -22.79 21.34
C THR A 33 -13.40 -22.26 21.18
N TYR A 34 -13.73 -21.18 21.88
CA TYR A 34 -15.03 -20.51 21.82
C TYR A 34 -15.30 -19.97 20.41
N PHE A 35 -14.30 -19.35 19.78
CA PHE A 35 -14.42 -18.88 18.40
C PHE A 35 -14.71 -20.02 17.43
N GLU A 36 -13.89 -21.08 17.42
CA GLU A 36 -14.01 -22.19 16.46
C GLU A 36 -15.31 -22.99 16.64
N HIS A 37 -15.72 -23.24 17.88
CA HIS A 37 -16.85 -24.15 18.16
C HIS A 37 -18.19 -23.47 18.35
N ILE A 38 -18.24 -22.16 18.66
CA ILE A 38 -19.49 -21.43 18.91
C ILE A 38 -19.71 -20.34 17.86
N ILE A 39 -18.74 -19.44 17.69
CA ILE A 39 -18.91 -18.27 16.81
C ILE A 39 -18.84 -18.66 15.34
N LYS A 40 -17.78 -19.35 14.93
CA LYS A 40 -17.50 -19.69 13.53
C LYS A 40 -18.56 -20.61 12.92
N LYS A 41 -19.22 -21.45 13.72
CA LYS A 41 -20.34 -22.29 13.26
C LYS A 41 -21.53 -21.49 12.71
N ARG A 42 -21.69 -20.23 13.13
CA ARG A 42 -22.77 -19.34 12.67
C ARG A 42 -22.42 -18.63 11.37
N PHE A 43 -21.21 -18.81 10.84
CA PHE A 43 -20.74 -18.12 9.65
C PHE A 43 -21.31 -18.76 8.38
N SER A 44 -21.53 -17.94 7.36
CA SER A 44 -21.92 -18.42 6.04
C SER A 44 -20.81 -19.26 5.40
N SER A 45 -21.19 -20.16 4.49
CA SER A 45 -20.26 -21.02 3.74
C SER A 45 -19.14 -20.25 3.02
N LYS A 46 -19.43 -19.02 2.57
CA LYS A 46 -18.44 -18.12 1.96
C LYS A 46 -17.42 -17.60 2.97
N LEU A 47 -17.87 -17.28 4.19
CA LEU A 47 -17.01 -16.72 5.22
C LEU A 47 -16.13 -17.80 5.86
N LEU A 48 -16.63 -19.03 6.02
CA LEU A 48 -15.86 -20.19 6.54
C LEU A 48 -14.57 -20.49 5.78
N LYS A 49 -14.47 -20.11 4.50
CA LYS A 49 -13.27 -20.27 3.66
C LYS A 49 -12.22 -19.17 3.87
N SER A 50 -12.52 -18.18 4.71
CA SER A 50 -11.62 -17.06 4.99
C SER A 50 -10.76 -17.36 6.21
N GLU A 51 -9.61 -16.70 6.27
CA GLU A 51 -8.78 -16.66 7.47
C GLU A 51 -9.27 -15.54 8.41
N PHE A 52 -9.05 -15.74 9.71
CA PHE A 52 -9.49 -14.80 10.74
C PHE A 52 -8.38 -14.48 11.72
N LYS A 53 -8.38 -13.24 12.22
CA LYS A 53 -7.53 -12.78 13.31
C LYS A 53 -8.42 -12.34 14.46
N ILE A 54 -8.18 -12.90 15.64
CA ILE A 54 -8.91 -12.57 16.87
C ILE A 54 -7.99 -11.66 17.70
N VAL A 55 -8.50 -10.50 18.11
CA VAL A 55 -7.72 -9.51 18.87
C VAL A 55 -8.57 -9.00 20.02
N ARG A 56 -7.99 -8.93 21.20
CA ARG A 56 -8.61 -8.38 22.40
C ARG A 56 -8.93 -6.90 22.19
N SER A 57 -10.16 -6.46 22.46
CA SER A 57 -10.66 -5.14 22.05
C SER A 57 -9.93 -3.97 22.71
N ASP A 58 -9.35 -4.20 23.89
CA ASP A 58 -8.60 -3.25 24.69
C ASP A 58 -7.14 -3.10 24.24
N LEU A 59 -6.64 -4.00 23.39
CA LEU A 59 -5.30 -3.91 22.81
C LEU A 59 -5.29 -3.04 21.54
N PRO A 60 -4.13 -2.51 21.12
CA PRO A 60 -3.98 -1.81 19.86
C PRO A 60 -4.45 -2.68 18.68
N GLN A 61 -5.50 -2.22 17.99
CA GLN A 61 -6.09 -2.94 16.86
C GLN A 61 -5.33 -2.67 15.55
N ASP A 62 -4.71 -1.49 15.44
CA ASP A 62 -4.10 -1.03 14.20
C ASP A 62 -2.69 -1.58 14.03
N THR A 63 -2.60 -2.64 13.23
CA THR A 63 -1.39 -2.95 12.47
C THR A 63 -1.74 -2.69 11.01
N ASN A 64 -1.74 -1.42 10.58
CA ASN A 64 -1.60 -1.11 9.16
C ASN A 64 -0.20 -1.58 8.76
N THR A 65 -0.04 -2.88 8.52
CA THR A 65 1.13 -3.47 7.87
C THR A 65 1.07 -3.15 6.39
N VAL A 66 1.02 -1.85 6.07
CA VAL A 66 1.38 -1.37 4.75
C VAL A 66 2.86 -1.73 4.59
N SER A 67 3.18 -2.57 3.62
CA SER A 67 4.56 -2.98 3.39
C SER A 67 5.43 -1.75 3.17
N GLU A 68 6.73 -1.86 3.46
CA GLU A 68 7.66 -0.77 3.16
C GLU A 68 7.62 -0.38 1.67
N GLU A 69 7.38 -1.36 0.80
CA GLU A 69 7.18 -1.16 -0.65
C GLU A 69 5.93 -0.33 -0.96
N GLU A 70 4.79 -0.61 -0.31
CA GLU A 70 3.56 0.16 -0.50
C GLU A 70 3.72 1.59 0.03
N LYS A 71 4.39 1.76 1.18
CA LYS A 71 4.73 3.09 1.73
C LYS A 71 5.62 3.86 0.74
N PHE A 72 6.68 3.23 0.27
CA PHE A 72 7.61 3.83 -0.70
C PHE A 72 6.88 4.21 -2.00
N SER A 73 6.06 3.31 -2.55
CA SER A 73 5.30 3.57 -3.78
C SER A 73 4.36 4.77 -3.64
N LYS A 74 3.68 4.88 -2.49
CA LYS A 74 2.79 6.01 -2.19
C LYS A 74 3.56 7.33 -2.09
N GLU A 75 4.66 7.38 -1.36
CA GLU A 75 5.46 8.60 -1.23
C GLU A 75 6.16 8.99 -2.54
N LYS A 76 6.70 8.02 -3.29
CA LYS A 76 7.23 8.22 -4.65
C LYS A 76 6.20 8.90 -5.55
N ASN A 77 4.97 8.38 -5.59
CA ASN A 77 3.90 8.97 -6.40
C ASN A 77 3.57 10.40 -5.95
N ARG A 78 3.65 10.67 -4.64
CA ARG A 78 3.44 12.02 -4.09
C ARG A 78 4.55 13.00 -4.50
N VAL A 79 5.82 12.58 -4.48
CA VAL A 79 6.96 13.36 -5.01
C VAL A 79 6.69 13.72 -6.47
N LEU A 80 6.48 12.71 -7.31
CA LEU A 80 6.36 12.90 -8.75
C LEU A 80 5.14 13.76 -9.11
N ALA A 81 3.99 13.58 -8.45
CA ALA A 81 2.82 14.41 -8.64
C ALA A 81 3.08 15.90 -8.30
N ARG A 82 3.84 16.18 -7.23
CA ARG A 82 4.25 17.56 -6.91
C ARG A 82 5.12 18.16 -8.01
N ILE A 83 6.07 17.40 -8.55
CA ILE A 83 6.96 17.86 -9.62
C ILE A 83 6.15 18.14 -10.89
N VAL A 84 5.25 17.23 -11.30
CA VAL A 84 4.35 17.42 -12.46
C VAL A 84 3.53 18.70 -12.30
N LYS A 85 2.93 18.92 -11.11
CA LYS A 85 2.16 20.12 -10.82
C LYS A 85 3.03 21.39 -10.87
N ARG A 86 4.22 21.36 -10.27
CA ARG A 86 5.16 22.49 -10.26
C ARG A 86 5.64 22.87 -11.66
N LYS A 87 5.89 21.88 -12.51
CA LYS A 87 6.27 22.07 -13.91
C LYS A 87 5.12 22.52 -14.81
N ASN A 88 3.88 22.43 -14.33
CA ASN A 88 2.68 22.75 -15.09
C ASN A 88 2.62 22.00 -16.45
N ILE A 89 2.95 20.70 -16.41
CA ILE A 89 3.04 19.87 -17.61
C ILE A 89 1.63 19.73 -18.23
N GLN A 90 1.46 20.30 -19.42
CA GLN A 90 0.22 20.22 -20.18
C GLN A 90 0.32 19.05 -21.16
N HIS A 91 -0.66 18.14 -21.12
CA HIS A 91 -0.73 17.03 -22.08
C HIS A 91 -2.18 16.75 -22.48
N LYS A 92 -2.38 16.35 -23.74
CA LYS A 92 -3.73 16.07 -24.28
C LYS A 92 -4.39 14.87 -23.60
N TYR A 93 -3.60 13.88 -23.23
CA TYR A 93 -4.05 12.64 -22.62
C TYR A 93 -3.60 12.55 -21.16
N GLY A 94 -4.05 11.51 -20.46
CA GLY A 94 -3.65 11.26 -19.07
C GLY A 94 -2.13 11.22 -18.91
N ILE A 95 -1.66 11.72 -17.76
CA ILE A 95 -0.25 11.67 -17.38
C ILE A 95 -0.06 10.57 -16.34
N SER A 96 0.85 9.65 -16.62
CA SER A 96 1.44 8.71 -15.68
C SER A 96 2.90 9.09 -15.44
N THR A 97 3.52 8.51 -14.41
CA THR A 97 4.94 8.75 -14.12
C THR A 97 5.69 7.44 -14.01
N SER A 98 6.84 7.34 -14.66
CA SER A 98 7.67 6.13 -14.63
C SER A 98 9.15 6.48 -14.65
N LEU A 99 9.98 5.54 -14.22
CA LEU A 99 11.41 5.58 -14.53
C LEU A 99 11.59 5.06 -15.96
N VAL A 100 12.29 5.84 -16.79
CA VAL A 100 12.50 5.52 -18.21
C VAL A 100 14.00 5.47 -18.54
N TYR A 101 14.31 4.71 -19.58
CA TYR A 101 15.62 4.65 -20.23
C TYR A 101 15.36 4.60 -21.73
N CYS A 102 15.34 5.76 -22.38
CA CYS A 102 14.95 5.90 -23.79
C CYS A 102 15.81 6.94 -24.52
N SER A 103 15.57 7.10 -25.83
CA SER A 103 16.26 8.09 -26.66
C SER A 103 16.12 9.52 -26.13
N GLU A 104 14.92 9.88 -25.66
CA GLU A 104 14.59 11.21 -25.13
C GLU A 104 15.32 11.50 -23.81
N SER A 105 15.67 10.48 -23.05
CA SER A 105 16.52 10.58 -21.87
C SER A 105 18.01 10.38 -22.16
N ASN A 106 18.42 10.47 -23.44
CA ASN A 106 19.78 10.23 -23.92
C ASN A 106 20.35 8.88 -23.48
N TRP A 107 19.51 7.84 -23.41
CA TRP A 107 19.91 6.53 -22.89
C TRP A 107 20.54 6.63 -21.49
N ARG A 108 19.97 7.50 -20.65
CA ARG A 108 20.23 7.60 -19.21
C ARG A 108 18.92 7.39 -18.46
N TRP A 109 19.01 6.94 -17.22
CA TRP A 109 17.84 6.75 -16.37
C TRP A 109 17.25 8.10 -15.98
N GLN A 110 15.94 8.25 -16.07
CA GLN A 110 15.25 9.47 -15.69
C GLN A 110 13.85 9.15 -15.18
N TRP A 111 13.43 9.77 -14.07
CA TRP A 111 12.02 9.79 -13.72
C TRP A 111 11.31 10.74 -14.67
N ALA A 112 10.26 10.30 -15.35
CA ALA A 112 9.58 11.07 -16.38
C ALA A 112 8.06 11.00 -16.25
N ALA A 113 7.41 12.06 -16.72
CA ALA A 113 6.01 12.05 -17.10
C ALA A 113 5.89 11.35 -18.45
N ILE A 114 4.94 10.42 -18.52
CA ILE A 114 4.63 9.63 -19.70
C ILE A 114 3.13 9.66 -19.96
N GLU A 115 2.76 9.46 -21.22
CA GLU A 115 1.36 9.36 -21.61
C GLU A 115 0.75 8.05 -21.08
N THR A 116 -0.37 8.16 -20.36
CA THR A 116 -1.09 6.99 -19.86
C THR A 116 -1.58 6.12 -21.02
N GLY A 117 -1.23 4.83 -21.00
CA GLY A 117 -1.68 3.84 -21.98
C GLY A 117 -0.67 3.58 -23.11
N THR A 118 0.07 4.59 -23.56
CA THR A 118 1.09 4.43 -24.61
C THR A 118 2.51 4.45 -24.08
N SER A 119 2.71 4.91 -22.84
CA SER A 119 4.03 5.10 -22.21
C SER A 119 4.97 6.01 -22.99
N LYS A 120 4.43 6.83 -23.90
CA LYS A 120 5.22 7.80 -24.67
C LYS A 120 5.81 8.84 -23.73
N PHE A 121 7.10 9.14 -23.91
CA PHE A 121 7.77 10.19 -23.15
C PHE A 121 7.08 11.55 -23.36
N ILE A 122 6.81 12.26 -22.27
CA ILE A 122 6.31 13.64 -22.30
C ILE A 122 7.42 14.57 -21.84
N GLU A 123 7.90 14.40 -20.61
CA GLU A 123 8.90 15.29 -20.02
C GLU A 123 9.64 14.62 -18.84
N GLY A 124 10.94 14.91 -18.70
CA GLY A 124 11.74 14.49 -17.55
C GLY A 124 11.34 15.23 -16.26
N LEU A 125 11.17 14.49 -15.16
CA LEU A 125 10.83 15.00 -13.82
C LEU A 125 12.04 15.06 -12.89
N SER A 126 13.10 14.30 -13.19
CA SER A 126 14.38 14.33 -12.49
C SER A 126 15.52 14.77 -13.42
N GLU A 127 16.72 14.91 -12.85
CA GLU A 127 17.96 14.85 -13.61
C GLU A 127 18.18 13.47 -14.26
N LEU A 128 19.23 13.37 -15.09
CA LEU A 128 19.64 12.13 -15.75
C LEU A 128 20.65 11.37 -14.90
N PHE A 129 20.47 10.06 -14.79
CA PHE A 129 21.34 9.19 -14.00
C PHE A 129 21.97 8.11 -14.87
N ASP A 130 23.23 7.76 -14.60
CA ASP A 130 23.92 6.68 -15.32
C ASP A 130 23.44 5.29 -14.90
N SER A 131 22.85 5.18 -13.71
CA SER A 131 22.42 3.90 -13.14
C SER A 131 21.01 3.97 -12.58
N TYR A 132 20.33 2.82 -12.62
CA TYR A 132 19.03 2.63 -11.99
C TYR A 132 19.10 2.91 -10.48
N SER A 133 20.17 2.45 -9.83
CA SER A 133 20.38 2.67 -8.39
C SER A 133 20.55 4.15 -8.04
N GLY A 134 21.22 4.93 -8.88
CA GLY A 134 21.32 6.39 -8.72
C GLY A 134 19.95 7.06 -8.75
N ALA A 135 19.10 6.69 -9.72
CA ALA A 135 17.74 7.21 -9.81
C ALA A 135 16.85 6.81 -8.62
N GLN A 136 17.05 5.62 -8.05
CA GLN A 136 16.35 5.18 -6.83
C GLN A 136 16.83 5.94 -5.59
N ALA A 137 18.15 6.14 -5.46
CA ALA A 137 18.72 6.90 -4.35
C ALA A 137 18.21 8.34 -4.34
N TRP A 138 18.18 8.99 -5.50
CA TRP A 138 17.56 10.32 -5.64
C TRP A 138 16.09 10.32 -5.22
N MET A 139 15.31 9.30 -5.58
CA MET A 139 13.90 9.22 -5.16
C MET A 139 13.76 9.10 -3.64
N GLN A 140 14.62 8.32 -2.99
CA GLN A 140 14.63 8.21 -1.52
C GLN A 140 14.94 9.55 -0.86
N GLU A 141 15.91 10.30 -1.40
CA GLU A 141 16.21 11.66 -0.96
C GLU A 141 15.01 12.59 -1.14
N GLN A 142 14.35 12.57 -2.31
CA GLN A 142 13.16 13.40 -2.51
C GLN A 142 12.04 13.03 -1.53
N ILE A 143 11.85 11.75 -1.23
CA ILE A 143 10.84 11.30 -0.24
C ILE A 143 11.18 11.82 1.16
N SER A 144 12.45 11.83 1.57
CA SER A 144 12.84 12.34 2.89
C SER A 144 12.56 13.84 3.04
N THR A 145 12.63 14.62 1.95
CA THR A 145 12.25 16.04 1.96
C THR A 145 10.73 16.31 2.04
N LEU A 146 9.88 15.29 1.93
CA LEU A 146 8.43 15.43 2.09
C LEU A 146 7.96 15.50 3.55
N GLN A 147 8.81 15.07 4.48
CA GLN A 147 8.56 15.03 5.93
C GLN A 147 8.67 16.41 6.56
#